data_AF-A0A401QAA1-F1
#
_entry.id   AF-A0A401QAA1-F1
#
_cell.length_a   1.000
_cell.length_b   1.000
_cell.length_c   1.000
_cell.angle_alpha   90.00
_cell.angle_beta   90.00
_cell.angle_gamma   90.00
#
_symmetry.space_group_name_H-M   'P 1'
#
loop_
_entity.id
_entity.type
_entity.pdbx_description
1 polymer ?
#
loop_
_entity_poly.entity_id
_entity_poly.type
_entity_poly.pdbx_seq_one_letter_code
_entity_poly.pdbx_strand_id
1 'polypeptide(L)'
;MYLESIFIGGDIRSQLPEEAKKFDNIDRIFKKIMSETVKEPGINKCCQSDNRLTNLKNLSDGLEKCQKSLNDYLDSKRNAFPRFFFISDDELLSILGSSDPEAVQEHMIKMFDNIASLRFQVGNENETLATAMISAEGEVMEFRQATTAEGRVEDWMTTVLAEMRKTNRLITKESIFRYCETMTR
;
A
#
# COMPACT_ATOMS: atom_id res chain seq x y z
N MET A 1 -15.27 8.59 -8.17
CA MET A 1 -15.14 8.36 -6.72
C MET A 1 -13.85 7.65 -6.34
N TYR A 2 -13.37 6.63 -7.07
CA TYR A 2 -12.09 5.94 -6.74
C TYR A 2 -10.87 6.87 -6.57
N LEU A 3 -10.60 7.75 -7.54
CA LEU A 3 -9.49 8.72 -7.43
C LEU A 3 -9.73 9.79 -6.35
N GLU A 4 -10.98 10.06 -6.01
CA GLU A 4 -11.35 11.07 -5.02
C GLU A 4 -10.97 10.61 -3.61
N SER A 5 -11.29 9.36 -3.25
CA SER A 5 -10.87 8.79 -1.97
C SER A 5 -9.35 8.75 -1.80
N ILE A 6 -8.61 8.52 -2.89
CA ILE A 6 -7.15 8.42 -2.88
C ILE A 6 -6.48 9.78 -2.70
N PHE A 7 -6.91 10.80 -3.47
CA PHE A 7 -6.24 12.11 -3.50
C PHE A 7 -6.79 13.14 -2.51
N ILE A 8 -7.96 12.93 -1.91
CA ILE A 8 -8.54 13.83 -0.90
C ILE A 8 -8.20 13.38 0.54
N GLY A 9 -8.02 12.08 0.80
CA GLY A 9 -8.00 11.54 2.17
C GLY A 9 -6.76 10.76 2.61
N GLY A 10 -5.72 10.59 1.78
CA GLY A 10 -4.60 9.69 2.10
C GLY A 10 -3.19 10.28 1.96
N ASP A 11 -2.23 9.66 2.65
CA ASP A 11 -0.80 10.03 2.58
C ASP A 11 -0.20 9.84 1.18
N ILE A 12 -0.86 9.07 0.30
CA ILE A 12 -0.52 8.94 -1.12
C ILE A 12 -0.42 10.30 -1.83
N ARG A 13 -1.20 11.29 -1.40
CA ARG A 13 -1.12 12.67 -1.91
C ARG A 13 0.26 13.29 -1.72
N SER A 14 0.93 12.96 -0.61
CA SER A 14 2.30 13.42 -0.34
C SER A 14 3.34 12.70 -1.23
N GLN A 15 3.04 11.47 -1.65
CA GLN A 15 3.90 10.67 -2.51
C GLN A 15 3.75 11.03 -4.00
N LEU A 16 2.57 11.50 -4.42
CA LEU A 16 2.24 11.89 -5.79
C LEU A 16 1.74 13.36 -5.87
N PRO A 17 2.59 14.36 -5.53
CA PRO A 17 2.15 15.75 -5.37
C PRO A 17 1.75 16.41 -6.69
N GLU A 18 2.36 16.03 -7.81
CA GLU A 18 2.02 16.57 -9.13
C GLU A 18 0.67 16.05 -9.62
N GLU A 19 0.40 14.76 -9.43
CA GLU A 19 -0.86 14.10 -9.76
C GLU A 19 -1.99 14.61 -8.86
N ALA A 20 -1.70 14.83 -7.57
CA ALA A 20 -2.64 15.46 -6.64
C ALA A 20 -3.07 16.85 -7.12
N LYS A 21 -2.13 17.72 -7.53
CA LYS A 21 -2.46 19.05 -8.07
C LYS A 21 -3.30 18.97 -9.35
N LYS A 22 -2.98 18.02 -10.25
CA LYS A 22 -3.77 17.78 -11.46
C LYS A 22 -5.20 17.37 -11.10
N PHE A 23 -5.34 16.44 -10.15
CA PHE A 23 -6.64 15.97 -9.65
C PHE A 23 -7.45 17.10 -9.00
N ASP A 24 -6.85 17.94 -8.16
CA ASP A 24 -7.55 19.08 -7.55
C ASP A 24 -8.14 20.04 -8.59
N ASN A 25 -7.40 20.27 -9.69
CA ASN A 25 -7.90 21.12 -10.77
C ASN A 25 -9.10 20.48 -11.48
N ILE A 26 -9.03 19.18 -11.74
CA ILE A 26 -10.13 18.39 -12.33
C ILE A 26 -11.35 18.43 -11.40
N ASP A 27 -11.15 18.15 -10.11
CA ASP A 27 -12.20 18.14 -9.08
C ASP A 27 -12.88 19.50 -8.97
N ARG A 28 -12.11 20.60 -8.96
CA ARG A 28 -12.65 21.97 -8.93
C ARG A 28 -13.53 22.28 -10.14
N ILE A 29 -13.10 21.90 -11.35
CA ILE A 29 -13.88 22.12 -12.58
C ILE A 29 -15.14 21.26 -12.57
N PHE A 30 -15.03 20.00 -12.14
CA PHE A 30 -16.17 19.10 -12.02
C PHE A 30 -17.19 19.60 -11.00
N LYS A 31 -16.77 20.03 -9.80
CA LYS A 31 -17.63 20.63 -8.78
C LYS A 31 -18.31 21.90 -9.26
N LYS A 32 -17.62 22.74 -10.03
CA LYS A 32 -18.22 23.93 -10.68
C LYS A 32 -19.35 23.52 -11.63
N ILE A 33 -19.08 22.55 -12.51
CA ILE A 33 -20.06 21.98 -13.44
C ILE A 33 -21.29 21.45 -12.69
N MET A 34 -21.08 20.67 -11.62
CA MET A 34 -22.16 20.10 -10.82
C MET A 34 -22.98 21.21 -10.12
N SER A 35 -22.34 22.24 -9.59
CA SER A 35 -23.04 23.38 -8.95
C SER A 35 -23.90 24.17 -9.95
N GLU A 36 -23.40 24.41 -11.16
CA GLU A 36 -24.17 25.05 -12.23
C GLU A 36 -25.40 24.21 -12.63
N THR A 37 -25.21 22.90 -12.79
CA THR A 37 -26.30 21.97 -13.13
C THR A 37 -27.36 21.90 -12.05
N VAL A 38 -26.99 21.95 -10.77
CA VAL A 38 -27.96 22.00 -9.66
C VAL A 38 -28.76 23.30 -9.67
N LYS A 39 -28.14 24.43 -10.04
CA LYS A 39 -28.82 25.74 -10.12
C LYS A 39 -29.82 25.81 -11.28
N GLU A 40 -29.52 25.18 -12.40
CA GLU A 40 -30.41 25.16 -13.58
C GLU A 40 -30.58 23.72 -14.11
N PRO A 41 -31.46 22.91 -13.51
CA PRO A 41 -31.58 21.47 -13.79
C PRO A 41 -32.16 21.12 -15.17
N GLY A 42 -32.43 22.11 -16.02
CA GLY A 42 -32.91 21.89 -17.39
C GLY A 42 -31.83 21.25 -18.26
N ILE A 43 -32.00 19.97 -18.61
CA ILE A 43 -31.02 19.16 -19.38
C ILE A 43 -30.54 19.90 -20.62
N ASN A 44 -31.45 20.47 -21.42
CA ASN A 44 -31.09 21.14 -22.67
C ASN A 44 -30.17 22.35 -22.42
N LYS A 45 -30.47 23.15 -21.39
CA LYS A 45 -29.65 24.31 -21.02
C LYS A 45 -28.29 23.90 -20.44
N CYS A 46 -28.26 22.86 -19.61
CA CYS A 46 -27.02 22.29 -19.09
C CYS A 46 -26.09 21.78 -20.21
N CYS A 47 -26.64 21.09 -21.21
CA CYS A 47 -25.88 20.56 -22.34
C CYS A 47 -25.41 21.67 -23.29
N GLN A 48 -26.22 22.72 -23.48
CA GLN A 48 -25.91 23.85 -24.37
C GLN A 48 -25.05 24.94 -23.71
N SER A 49 -24.70 24.83 -22.44
CA SER A 49 -23.84 25.82 -21.78
C SER A 49 -22.47 25.91 -22.48
N ASP A 50 -21.90 27.11 -22.54
CA ASP A 50 -20.66 27.37 -23.26
C ASP A 50 -19.52 26.40 -22.90
N ASN A 51 -18.87 25.86 -23.92
CA ASN A 51 -17.73 24.95 -23.82
C ASN A 51 -17.97 23.65 -23.00
N ARG A 52 -19.23 23.26 -22.73
CA ARG A 52 -19.55 22.06 -21.93
C ARG A 52 -18.85 20.80 -22.44
N LEU A 53 -18.99 20.52 -23.73
CA LEU A 53 -18.42 19.31 -24.34
C LEU A 53 -16.88 19.31 -24.23
N THR A 54 -16.24 20.44 -24.53
CA THR A 54 -14.79 20.60 -24.43
C THR A 54 -14.31 20.40 -23.00
N ASN A 55 -15.01 20.99 -22.01
CA ASN A 55 -14.68 20.82 -20.60
C ASN A 55 -14.81 19.36 -20.16
N LEU A 56 -15.89 18.67 -20.54
CA LEU A 56 -16.09 17.26 -20.19
C LEU A 56 -15.03 16.35 -20.84
N LYS A 57 -14.65 16.59 -22.10
CA LYS A 57 -13.55 15.86 -22.75
C LYS A 57 -12.22 16.09 -22.03
N ASN A 58 -11.89 17.34 -21.71
CA ASN A 58 -10.67 17.67 -20.96
C ASN A 58 -10.64 17.03 -19.57
N LEU A 59 -11.79 16.93 -18.89
CA LEU A 59 -11.90 16.22 -17.62
C LEU A 59 -11.66 14.72 -17.78
N SER A 60 -12.26 14.09 -18.80
CA SER A 60 -12.05 12.67 -19.11
C SER A 60 -10.57 12.37 -19.37
N ASP A 61 -9.94 13.12 -20.27
CA ASP A 61 -8.53 12.96 -20.62
C ASP A 61 -7.60 13.20 -19.40
N GLY A 62 -7.97 14.17 -18.55
CA GLY A 62 -7.26 14.46 -17.32
C GLY A 62 -7.34 13.31 -16.31
N LEU A 63 -8.53 12.74 -16.12
CA LEU A 63 -8.78 11.61 -15.23
C LEU A 63 -8.05 10.35 -15.72
N GLU A 64 -8.09 10.05 -17.01
CA GLU A 64 -7.37 8.92 -17.61
C GLU A 64 -5.86 9.03 -17.39
N LYS A 65 -5.28 10.22 -17.56
CA LYS A 65 -3.86 10.46 -17.27
C LYS A 65 -3.53 10.26 -15.79
N CYS A 66 -4.37 10.75 -14.88
CA CYS A 66 -4.18 10.56 -13.44
C CYS A 66 -4.24 9.07 -13.08
N GLN A 67 -5.22 8.34 -13.63
CA GLN A 67 -5.34 6.90 -13.41
C GLN A 67 -4.13 6.14 -13.94
N LYS A 68 -3.63 6.48 -15.13
CA LYS A 68 -2.43 5.88 -15.68
C LYS A 68 -1.21 6.11 -14.79
N SER A 69 -0.98 7.34 -14.35
CA SER A 69 0.14 7.65 -13.45
C SER A 69 0.05 6.93 -12.11
N LEU A 70 -1.17 6.75 -11.58
CA LEU A 70 -1.38 5.95 -10.37
C LEU A 70 -1.03 4.47 -10.60
N ASN A 71 -1.46 3.89 -11.73
CA ASN A 71 -1.13 2.51 -12.08
C ASN A 71 0.37 2.31 -12.26
N ASP A 72 1.04 3.21 -12.98
CA ASP A 72 2.50 3.18 -13.17
C ASP A 72 3.24 3.26 -11.81
N TYR A 73 2.73 4.07 -10.88
CA TYR A 73 3.24 4.15 -9.52
C TYR A 73 3.04 2.82 -8.76
N LEU A 74 1.84 2.25 -8.77
CA LEU A 74 1.57 0.96 -8.10
C LEU A 74 2.43 -0.18 -8.67
N ASP A 75 2.59 -0.23 -9.99
CA ASP A 75 3.45 -1.21 -10.65
C ASP A 75 4.92 -1.05 -10.26
N SER A 76 5.40 0.20 -10.09
CA SER A 76 6.75 0.43 -9.57
C SER A 76 6.94 -0.14 -8.16
N LYS A 77 5.93 -0.04 -7.30
CA LYS A 77 5.94 -0.58 -5.94
C LYS A 77 5.88 -2.10 -5.94
N ARG A 78 5.07 -2.69 -6.81
CA ARG A 78 5.03 -4.15 -7.00
C ARG A 78 6.35 -4.71 -7.50
N ASN A 79 7.03 -4.01 -8.40
CA ASN A 79 8.34 -4.41 -8.89
C ASN A 79 9.42 -4.34 -7.79
N ALA A 80 9.32 -3.37 -6.88
CA ALA A 80 10.24 -3.26 -5.74
C ALA A 80 10.03 -4.38 -4.71
N PHE A 81 8.77 -4.74 -4.42
CA PHE A 81 8.43 -5.86 -3.53
C PHE A 81 7.39 -6.79 -4.18
N PRO A 82 7.84 -7.89 -4.84
CA PRO A 82 6.97 -8.76 -5.64
C PRO A 82 5.80 -9.43 -4.90
N ARG A 83 5.77 -9.44 -3.56
CA ARG A 83 4.60 -9.96 -2.84
C ARG A 83 3.37 -9.06 -2.96
N PHE A 84 3.53 -7.79 -3.33
CA PHE A 84 2.39 -6.91 -3.61
C PHE A 84 1.58 -7.30 -4.86
N PHE A 85 2.06 -8.25 -5.68
CA PHE A 85 1.24 -8.81 -6.77
C PHE A 85 0.11 -9.73 -6.26
N PHE A 86 0.14 -10.15 -4.99
CA PHE A 86 -0.90 -11.03 -4.41
C PHE A 86 -2.08 -10.27 -3.78
N ILE A 87 -2.03 -8.94 -3.78
CA ILE A 87 -3.07 -8.07 -3.22
C ILE A 87 -3.61 -7.12 -4.29
N SER A 88 -4.85 -6.66 -4.09
CA SER A 88 -5.51 -5.75 -5.04
C SER A 88 -4.89 -4.35 -5.02
N ASP A 89 -5.23 -3.52 -6.02
CA ASP A 89 -4.81 -2.11 -6.06
C ASP A 89 -5.30 -1.36 -4.80
N ASP A 90 -6.56 -1.57 -4.40
CA ASP A 90 -7.17 -0.94 -3.23
C ASP A 90 -6.44 -1.32 -1.93
N GLU A 91 -6.08 -2.60 -1.79
CA GLU A 91 -5.35 -3.13 -0.64
C GLU A 91 -3.93 -2.57 -0.60
N LEU A 92 -3.23 -2.53 -1.73
CA LEU A 92 -1.91 -1.95 -1.82
C LEU A 92 -1.94 -0.45 -1.49
N LEU A 93 -2.96 0.28 -1.96
CA LEU A 93 -3.14 1.69 -1.61
C LEU A 93 -3.44 1.89 -0.12
N SER A 94 -4.17 0.98 0.53
CA SER A 94 -4.40 1.05 1.98
C SER A 94 -3.08 0.95 2.78
N ILE A 95 -2.14 0.13 2.30
CA ILE A 95 -0.81 -0.02 2.88
C ILE A 95 0.05 1.22 2.61
N LEU A 96 0.11 1.67 1.35
CA LEU A 96 0.97 2.80 0.94
C LEU A 96 0.45 4.16 1.42
N GLY A 97 -0.85 4.25 1.70
CA GLY A 97 -1.53 5.43 2.21
C GLY A 97 -1.47 5.58 3.73
N SER A 98 -0.84 4.64 4.43
CA SER A 98 -0.58 4.70 5.87
C SER A 98 0.92 4.83 6.13
N SER A 99 1.29 5.67 7.09
CA SER A 99 2.64 5.72 7.64
C SER A 99 2.87 4.69 8.76
N ASP A 100 1.80 4.04 9.23
CA ASP A 100 1.85 3.02 10.27
C ASP A 100 2.27 1.65 9.69
N PRO A 101 3.38 1.04 10.16
CA PRO A 101 3.80 -0.29 9.75
C PRO A 101 2.77 -1.39 10.03
N GLU A 102 1.86 -1.19 11.00
CA GLU A 102 0.82 -2.17 11.30
C GLU A 102 -0.22 -2.32 10.18
N ALA A 103 -0.32 -1.34 9.26
CA ALA A 103 -1.26 -1.41 8.14
C ALA A 103 -1.03 -2.62 7.20
N VAL A 104 0.18 -3.20 7.19
CA VAL A 104 0.44 -4.41 6.38
C VAL A 104 -0.22 -5.67 6.94
N GLN A 105 -0.56 -5.68 8.23
CA GLN A 105 -0.97 -6.88 8.96
C GLN A 105 -2.22 -7.52 8.37
N GLU A 106 -3.20 -6.71 7.98
CA GLU A 106 -4.47 -7.17 7.39
C GLU A 106 -4.27 -7.97 6.10
N HIS A 107 -3.15 -7.74 5.42
CA HIS A 107 -2.84 -8.30 4.11
C HIS A 107 -1.75 -9.39 4.13
N MET A 108 -1.17 -9.68 5.31
CA MET A 108 -0.07 -10.65 5.45
C MET A 108 -0.43 -12.05 4.96
N ILE A 109 -1.64 -12.54 5.29
CA ILE A 109 -2.14 -13.85 4.88
C ILE A 109 -2.27 -13.97 3.35
N LYS A 110 -2.50 -12.85 2.65
CA LYS A 110 -2.56 -12.83 1.18
C LYS A 110 -1.18 -12.79 0.55
N MET A 111 -0.25 -12.04 1.17
CA MET A 111 1.11 -11.86 0.65
C MET A 111 2.01 -13.10 0.87
N PHE A 112 1.77 -13.84 1.95
CA PHE A 112 2.63 -14.95 2.38
C PHE A 112 1.85 -16.23 2.63
N ASP A 113 2.49 -17.35 2.32
CA ASP A 113 1.95 -18.66 2.66
C ASP A 113 2.22 -18.96 4.14
N ASN A 114 1.16 -19.24 4.89
CA ASN A 114 1.14 -19.51 6.33
C ASN A 114 1.89 -18.48 7.22
N ILE A 115 1.81 -17.19 6.90
CA ILE A 115 2.22 -16.12 7.81
C ILE A 115 1.01 -15.22 8.06
N ALA A 116 0.51 -15.24 9.29
CA ALA A 116 -0.64 -14.46 9.70
C ALA A 116 -0.29 -13.01 10.03
N SER A 117 0.80 -12.79 10.74
CA SER A 117 1.18 -11.45 11.20
C SER A 117 2.65 -11.33 11.55
N LEU A 118 3.16 -10.10 11.58
CA LEU A 118 4.44 -9.75 12.19
C LEU A 118 4.25 -9.32 13.65
N ARG A 119 5.26 -9.52 14.48
CA ARG A 119 5.31 -8.90 15.81
C ARG A 119 6.14 -7.63 15.75
N PHE A 120 5.48 -6.50 15.96
CA PHE A 120 6.15 -5.21 16.11
C PHE A 120 6.42 -4.88 17.58
N GLN A 121 7.54 -4.24 17.85
CA GLN A 121 7.93 -3.73 19.16
C GLN A 121 8.57 -2.35 19.00
N VAL A 122 8.39 -1.48 20.00
CA VAL A 122 9.06 -0.18 20.03
C VAL A 122 10.48 -0.36 20.53
N GLY A 123 11.45 0.00 19.69
CA GLY A 123 12.87 0.00 20.02
C GLY A 123 13.27 1.15 20.95
N ASN A 124 14.54 1.19 21.33
CA ASN A 124 15.05 2.19 22.28
C ASN A 124 14.99 3.63 21.76
N GLU A 125 14.96 3.81 20.44
CA GLU A 125 14.92 5.11 19.77
C GLU A 125 13.52 5.50 19.28
N ASN A 126 12.46 4.89 19.82
CA ASN A 126 11.07 4.97 19.33
C ASN A 126 10.89 4.43 17.89
N GLU A 127 11.87 3.69 17.36
CA GLU A 127 11.74 2.99 16.09
C GLU A 127 10.78 1.79 16.21
N THR A 128 10.03 1.51 15.16
CA THR A 128 9.18 0.30 15.12
C THR A 128 9.98 -0.86 14.55
N LEU A 129 10.16 -1.91 15.35
CA LEU A 129 10.97 -3.07 15.02
C LEU A 129 10.11 -4.31 14.78
N ALA A 130 10.28 -4.96 13.62
CA ALA A 130 9.77 -6.30 13.38
C ALA A 130 10.69 -7.33 14.07
N THR A 131 10.15 -8.06 15.03
CA THR A 131 10.94 -8.96 15.92
C THR A 131 10.62 -10.43 15.73
N ALA A 132 9.46 -10.76 15.19
CA ALA A 132 9.05 -12.13 14.93
C ALA A 132 8.01 -12.19 13.81
N MET A 133 7.82 -13.39 13.25
CA MET A 133 6.65 -13.71 12.43
C MET A 133 5.78 -14.75 13.16
N ILE A 134 4.47 -14.68 12.92
CA ILE A 134 3.46 -15.54 13.54
C ILE A 134 2.72 -16.29 12.42
N SER A 135 2.63 -17.61 12.52
CA SER A 135 1.91 -18.46 11.55
C SER A 135 0.39 -18.37 11.74
N ALA A 136 -0.38 -18.93 10.81
CA ALA A 136 -1.84 -19.01 10.95
C ALA A 136 -2.28 -19.94 12.09
N GLU A 137 -1.43 -20.89 12.48
CA GLU A 137 -1.63 -21.77 13.64
C GLU A 137 -1.19 -21.14 14.98
N GLY A 138 -0.63 -19.93 14.95
CA GLY A 138 -0.15 -19.22 16.13
C GLY A 138 1.27 -19.60 16.54
N GLU A 139 2.02 -20.31 15.70
CA GLU A 139 3.44 -20.57 15.94
C GLU A 139 4.23 -19.27 15.78
N VAL A 140 5.18 -19.02 16.68
CA VAL A 140 5.99 -17.81 16.68
C VAL A 140 7.42 -18.17 16.32
N MET A 141 7.95 -17.57 15.26
CA MET A 141 9.37 -17.61 14.93
C MET A 141 10.02 -16.26 15.19
N GLU A 142 10.81 -16.17 16.25
CA GLU A 142 11.60 -14.99 16.58
C GLU A 142 12.72 -14.77 15.57
N PHE A 143 12.89 -13.53 15.11
CA PHE A 143 13.99 -13.16 14.23
C PHE A 143 15.29 -13.09 15.01
N ARG A 144 16.38 -13.55 14.39
CA ARG A 144 17.72 -13.43 14.98
C ARG A 144 18.18 -11.99 15.10
N GLN A 145 17.74 -11.15 14.16
CA GLN A 145 17.99 -9.73 14.15
C GLN A 145 16.66 -9.01 13.92
N ALA A 146 16.30 -8.12 14.85
CA ALA A 146 15.15 -7.25 14.68
C ALA A 146 15.38 -6.35 13.45
N THR A 147 14.34 -6.16 12.65
CA THR A 147 14.39 -5.33 11.44
C THR A 147 13.57 -4.07 11.65
N THR A 148 14.17 -2.91 11.39
CA THR A 148 13.48 -1.62 11.47
C THR A 148 12.45 -1.50 10.35
N ALA A 149 11.20 -1.19 10.72
CA ALA A 149 10.07 -1.00 9.82
C ALA A 149 9.83 0.50 9.58
N GLU A 150 10.88 1.19 9.11
CA GLU A 150 10.87 2.62 8.84
C GLU A 150 11.08 2.94 7.36
N GLY A 151 10.60 4.10 6.93
CA GLY A 151 10.70 4.55 5.55
C GLY A 151 9.68 3.87 4.64
N ARG A 152 10.08 3.54 3.42
CA ARG A 152 9.16 3.02 2.41
C ARG A 152 8.82 1.56 2.68
N VAL A 153 7.54 1.22 2.57
CA VAL A 153 7.03 -0.12 2.90
C VAL A 153 7.73 -1.22 2.09
N GLU A 154 7.95 -1.00 0.80
CA GLU A 154 8.63 -1.97 -0.05
C GLU A 154 10.06 -2.29 0.42
N ASP A 155 10.77 -1.32 1.00
CA ASP A 155 12.18 -1.44 1.36
C ASP A 155 12.31 -2.27 2.65
N TRP A 156 11.58 -1.89 3.70
CA TRP A 156 11.66 -2.61 4.96
C TRP A 156 10.99 -3.99 4.90
N MET A 157 9.91 -4.17 4.12
CA MET A 157 9.32 -5.50 3.89
C MET A 157 10.29 -6.44 3.17
N THR A 158 11.11 -5.90 2.26
CA THR A 158 12.17 -6.68 1.61
C THR A 158 13.24 -7.13 2.61
N THR A 159 13.65 -6.24 3.52
CA THR A 159 14.58 -6.59 4.61
C THR A 159 13.99 -7.64 5.55
N VAL A 160 12.73 -7.47 5.97
CA VAL A 160 12.02 -8.44 6.82
C VAL A 160 11.97 -9.80 6.15
N LEU A 161 11.63 -9.86 4.86
CA LEU A 161 11.60 -11.11 4.09
C LEU A 161 12.98 -11.79 4.03
N ALA A 162 14.06 -11.00 3.89
CA ALA A 162 15.40 -11.53 3.94
C ALA A 162 15.73 -12.14 5.32
N GLU A 163 15.36 -11.45 6.41
CA GLU A 163 15.57 -11.93 7.78
C GLU A 163 14.70 -13.15 8.13
N MET A 164 13.46 -13.24 7.65
CA MET A 164 12.63 -14.44 7.76
C MET A 164 13.36 -15.66 7.18
N ARG A 165 13.87 -15.54 5.95
CA ARG A 165 14.57 -16.63 5.25
C ARG A 165 15.88 -17.00 5.95
N LYS A 166 16.65 -15.99 6.36
CA LYS A 166 17.95 -16.17 7.04
C LYS A 166 17.78 -16.84 8.40
N THR A 167 16.82 -16.36 9.20
CA THR A 167 16.46 -16.91 10.51
C THR A 167 16.01 -18.37 10.37
N ASN A 168 15.05 -18.66 9.47
CA ASN A 168 14.55 -20.02 9.29
C ASN A 168 15.65 -20.99 8.84
N ARG A 169 16.52 -20.57 7.91
CA ARG A 169 17.68 -21.37 7.47
C ARG A 169 18.61 -21.70 8.63
N LEU A 170 18.89 -20.74 9.51
CA LEU A 170 19.76 -20.95 10.65
C LEU A 170 19.12 -21.90 11.67
N ILE A 171 17.88 -21.63 12.07
CA ILE A 171 17.13 -22.48 13.00
C ILE A 171 17.07 -23.91 12.49
N THR A 172 16.76 -24.12 11.20
CA THR A 172 16.72 -25.45 10.59
C THR A 172 18.09 -26.16 10.71
N LYS A 173 19.19 -25.44 10.44
CA LYS A 173 20.54 -26.01 10.52
C LYS A 173 20.93 -26.38 11.96
N GLU A 174 20.62 -25.51 12.92
CA GLU A 174 20.85 -25.77 14.35
C GLU A 174 20.01 -26.94 14.84
N SER A 175 18.75 -27.01 14.45
CA SER A 175 17.84 -28.11 14.78
C SER A 175 18.36 -29.44 14.25
N ILE A 176 18.83 -29.52 13.01
CA ILE A 176 19.42 -30.76 12.44
C ILE A 176 20.65 -31.19 13.24
N PHE A 177 21.54 -30.25 13.58
CA PHE A 177 22.75 -30.56 14.34
C PHE A 177 22.41 -31.10 15.74
N ARG A 178 21.50 -30.44 16.45
CA ARG A 178 21.10 -30.80 17.82
C ARG A 178 20.16 -31.99 17.89
N TYR A 179 19.45 -32.31 16.81
CA TYR A 179 18.51 -33.44 16.76
C TYR A 179 19.19 -34.75 17.20
N CYS A 180 20.41 -35.00 16.71
CA CYS A 180 21.18 -36.18 17.07
C CYS A 180 21.59 -36.19 18.55
N GLU A 181 21.91 -35.04 19.15
CA GLU A 181 22.28 -34.95 20.58
C GLU A 181 21.10 -35.26 21.52
N THR A 182 19.89 -34.93 21.08
CA THR A 182 18.67 -35.14 21.87
C THR A 182 18.20 -36.60 21.85
N MET A 183 18.61 -37.40 20.86
CA MET A 183 18.29 -38.84 20.78
C MET A 183 19.23 -39.74 21.61
N THR A 184 20.36 -39.22 22.07
CA THR A 184 21.36 -39.98 22.84
C THR A 184 21.13 -39.94 24.36
N ARG A 185 19.95 -39.49 24.81
CA ARG A 185 19.51 -39.44 26.21
C ARG A 185 18.22 -40.23 26.39
#